data_AF-A0A0C4YAI5-F1
#
_entry.id   AF-A0A0C4YAI5-F1
#
_cell.length_a   1.000
_cell.length_b   1.000
_cell.length_c   1.000
_cell.angle_alpha   90.00
_cell.angle_beta   90.00
_cell.angle_gamma   90.00
#
_symmetry.space_group_name_H-M   'P 1'
#
loop_
_entity.id
_entity.type
_entity.pdbx_description
1 polymer ?
#
loop_
_entity_poly.entity_id
_entity_poly.type
_entity_poly.pdbx_seq_one_letter_code
_entity_poly.pdbx_strand_id
1 'polypeptide(L)'
;MYKKGTAVEIQFSPKRLNDGAGDPYWIDLTTEEAQALLALLQARLAPGDATAAPLVFSLDEPEQEKPAAQPEAPIAAKTASAADDAFKQWVCIICGWVYDEAAGLPEDGIAPGTRWEDIPDDWRCPLCDVGKEDFAMVEF
;
A
#
# COMPACT_ATOMS: atom_id res chain seq x y z
N MET A 1 -19.76 4.87 -23.44
CA MET A 1 -18.93 6.09 -23.53
C MET A 1 -18.47 6.45 -22.13
N TYR A 2 -17.26 6.04 -21.73
CA TYR A 2 -16.67 6.48 -20.47
C TYR A 2 -16.28 7.96 -20.63
N LYS A 3 -16.97 8.86 -19.93
CA LYS A 3 -16.48 10.24 -19.80
C LYS A 3 -15.18 10.16 -19.01
N LYS A 4 -14.07 10.66 -19.57
CA LYS A 4 -12.86 10.92 -18.81
C LYS A 4 -13.23 11.92 -17.71
N GLY A 5 -13.53 11.42 -16.52
CA GLY A 5 -13.78 12.23 -15.35
C GLY A 5 -12.46 12.81 -14.85
N THR A 6 -12.50 14.03 -14.33
CA THR A 6 -11.41 14.56 -13.49
C THR A 6 -11.51 13.85 -12.14
N ALA A 7 -10.49 13.08 -11.77
CA ALA A 7 -10.39 12.45 -10.46
C ALA A 7 -9.55 13.34 -9.53
N VAL A 8 -9.94 13.42 -8.26
CA VAL A 8 -9.17 14.04 -7.19
C VAL A 8 -8.93 12.95 -6.15
N GLU A 9 -7.66 12.63 -5.90
CA GLU A 9 -7.25 11.73 -4.82
C GLU A 9 -6.76 12.59 -3.65
N ILE A 10 -7.22 12.27 -2.44
CA ILE A 10 -6.83 12.95 -1.20
C ILE A 10 -6.16 11.89 -0.30
N GLN A 11 -4.88 12.09 0.00
CA GLN A 11 -4.12 11.21 0.89
C GLN A 11 -4.08 11.78 2.30
N PHE A 12 -4.32 10.94 3.30
CA PHE A 12 -4.35 11.34 4.72
C PHE A 12 -3.94 10.17 5.62
N SER A 13 -3.47 10.47 6.84
CA SER A 13 -3.17 9.44 7.84
C SER A 13 -4.44 8.70 8.28
N PRO A 14 -4.40 7.38 8.53
CA PRO A 14 -5.55 6.62 9.03
C PRO A 14 -6.21 7.21 10.28
N LYS A 15 -5.46 7.95 11.10
CA LYS A 15 -5.97 8.61 12.31
C LYS A 15 -7.02 9.70 12.05
N ARG A 16 -7.11 10.19 10.80
CA ARG A 16 -8.11 11.18 10.39
C ARG A 16 -9.40 10.53 9.91
N LEU A 17 -9.39 9.23 9.68
CA LEU A 17 -10.58 8.48 9.32
C LEU A 17 -11.49 8.43 10.54
N ASN A 18 -12.71 8.90 10.37
CA ASN A 18 -13.75 8.76 11.36
C ASN A 18 -14.62 7.57 10.96
N ASP A 19 -14.34 6.44 11.60
CA ASP A 19 -15.02 5.15 11.42
C ASP A 19 -16.13 4.92 12.46
N GLY A 20 -16.29 5.83 13.42
CA GLY A 20 -17.18 5.70 14.55
C GLY A 20 -18.68 5.89 14.26
N ALA A 21 -19.04 6.23 13.02
CA ALA A 21 -20.41 6.59 12.64
C ALA A 21 -21.09 5.64 11.63
N GLY A 22 -20.43 4.53 11.29
CA GLY A 22 -20.87 3.67 10.19
C GLY A 22 -20.63 4.31 8.82
N ASP A 23 -20.92 3.55 7.76
CA ASP A 23 -20.72 4.03 6.39
C ASP A 23 -21.64 5.21 6.05
N PRO A 24 -21.13 6.25 5.34
CA PRO A 24 -19.80 6.35 4.75
C PRO A 24 -18.74 6.92 5.71
N TYR A 25 -17.51 6.40 5.61
CA TYR A 25 -16.34 6.99 6.29
C TYR A 25 -16.14 8.46 5.90
N TRP A 26 -15.94 9.33 6.88
CA TRP A 26 -15.52 10.72 6.65
C TRP A 26 -14.13 10.97 7.22
N ILE A 27 -13.49 12.03 6.73
CA ILE A 27 -12.21 12.50 7.27
C ILE A 27 -12.41 13.76 8.08
N ASP A 28 -11.73 13.84 9.22
CA ASP A 28 -11.72 15.05 10.03
C ASP A 28 -10.66 16.04 9.49
N LEU A 29 -11.13 17.23 9.11
CA LEU A 29 -10.30 18.36 8.69
C LEU A 29 -10.51 19.52 9.64
N THR A 30 -9.42 20.19 10.00
CA THR A 30 -9.52 21.50 10.65
C THR A 30 -10.03 22.54 9.64
N THR A 31 -10.53 23.67 10.13
CA THR A 31 -10.97 24.79 9.27
C THR A 31 -9.83 25.27 8.35
N GLU A 32 -8.60 25.31 8.87
CA GLU A 32 -7.42 25.74 8.11
C GLU A 32 -7.08 24.75 6.99
N GLU A 33 -7.16 23.45 7.27
CA GLU A 33 -6.93 22.38 6.29
C GLU A 33 -7.99 22.40 5.18
N ALA A 34 -9.27 22.59 5.55
CA ALA A 34 -10.36 22.70 4.60
C ALA A 34 -10.19 23.92 3.67
N GLN A 35 -9.74 25.05 4.22
CA GLN A 35 -9.45 26.27 3.44
C GLN A 35 -8.27 26.05 2.47
N ALA A 36 -7.20 25.38 2.92
CA ALA A 36 -6.05 25.08 2.08
C ALA A 36 -6.40 24.13 0.92
N LEU A 37 -7.16 23.07 1.19
CA LEU A 37 -7.65 22.14 0.17
C LEU A 37 -8.51 22.87 -0.88
N LEU A 38 -9.42 23.73 -0.43
CA LEU A 38 -10.27 24.52 -1.32
C LEU A 38 -9.45 25.40 -2.26
N ALA A 39 -8.44 26.11 -1.74
CA ALA A 39 -7.58 26.98 -2.54
C ALA A 39 -6.79 26.18 -3.60
N LEU A 40 -6.28 25.01 -3.26
CA LEU A 40 -5.58 24.12 -4.19
C LEU A 40 -6.49 23.62 -5.30
N LEU A 41 -7.69 23.16 -4.96
CA LEU A 41 -8.68 22.70 -5.94
C LEU A 41 -9.09 23.82 -6.89
N GLN A 42 -9.34 25.02 -6.35
CA GLN A 42 -9.66 26.19 -7.15
C GLN A 42 -8.51 26.55 -8.11
N ALA A 43 -7.26 26.51 -7.65
CA ALA A 43 -6.10 26.79 -8.50
C ALA A 43 -5.94 25.76 -9.63
N ARG A 44 -6.24 24.48 -9.38
CA ARG A 44 -6.12 23.40 -10.39
C ARG A 44 -7.28 23.32 -11.36
N LEU A 45 -8.47 23.67 -10.92
CA LEU A 45 -9.68 23.65 -11.74
C LEU A 45 -9.96 25.01 -12.39
N ALA A 46 -9.20 26.05 -12.04
CA ALA A 46 -9.27 27.33 -12.73
C ALA A 46 -8.95 27.13 -14.22
N PRO A 47 -9.75 27.69 -15.13
CA PRO A 47 -9.50 27.60 -16.56
C PRO A 47 -8.18 28.32 -16.90
N GLY A 48 -7.15 27.55 -17.21
CA GLY A 48 -5.80 28.00 -17.54
C GLY A 48 -4.97 26.88 -18.16
N ASP A 49 -4.07 27.25 -19.07
CA ASP A 49 -3.29 26.34 -19.91
C ASP A 49 -2.27 25.54 -19.08
N ALA A 50 -2.42 24.21 -19.04
CA ALA A 50 -1.38 23.17 -18.92
C ALA A 50 -1.89 21.94 -18.14
N THR A 51 -2.05 20.83 -18.87
CA THR A 51 -1.78 19.50 -18.32
C THR A 51 -0.28 19.42 -18.00
N ALA A 52 0.12 19.89 -16.83
CA ALA A 52 1.42 19.60 -16.25
C ALA A 52 1.30 18.35 -15.36
N ALA A 53 2.24 17.41 -15.52
CA ALA A 53 2.41 16.19 -14.73
C ALA A 53 2.22 16.43 -13.21
N PRO A 54 1.78 15.43 -12.43
CA PRO A 54 1.42 15.64 -11.04
C PRO A 54 2.59 16.26 -10.25
N LEU A 55 2.35 17.45 -9.71
CA LEU A 55 3.26 18.12 -8.79
C LEU A 55 3.20 17.34 -7.47
N VAL A 56 4.25 16.56 -7.19
CA VAL A 56 4.49 15.90 -5.90
C VAL A 56 4.78 17.00 -4.87
N PHE A 57 4.00 17.05 -3.80
CA PHE A 57 4.28 17.89 -2.64
C PHE A 57 4.57 16.97 -1.45
N SER A 58 5.84 16.86 -1.07
CA SER A 58 6.27 16.32 0.23
C SER A 58 6.23 17.44 1.26
N LEU A 59 5.60 17.22 2.41
CA LEU A 59 5.46 18.20 3.49
C LEU A 59 6.52 18.08 4.59
N ASP A 60 7.61 17.35 4.35
CA ASP A 60 8.70 17.22 5.30
C ASP A 60 10.05 17.47 4.61
N GLU A 61 10.77 18.49 5.09
CA GLU A 61 12.20 18.69 4.86
C GLU A 61 12.79 19.42 6.09
N PRO A 62 14.09 19.25 6.41
CA PRO A 62 14.64 18.12 7.14
C PRO A 62 15.32 18.59 8.43
N GLU A 63 15.00 18.01 9.58
CA GLU A 63 15.81 18.24 10.79
C GLU A 63 15.83 16.99 11.66
N GLN A 64 16.93 16.23 11.60
CA GLN A 64 17.64 15.81 12.82
C GLN A 64 18.96 15.09 12.53
N GLU A 65 20.01 15.80 12.93
CA GLU A 65 21.37 15.36 13.24
C GLU A 65 21.39 14.12 14.16
N LYS A 66 22.21 13.13 13.81
CA LYS A 66 22.71 12.03 14.68
C LYS A 66 23.83 12.61 15.57
N PRO A 67 24.14 12.18 16.84
CA PRO A 67 24.16 10.78 17.32
C PRO A 67 23.84 10.52 18.83
N ALA A 68 23.37 9.30 19.15
CA ALA A 68 24.07 8.32 20.01
C ALA A 68 23.13 7.28 20.68
N ALA A 69 23.55 6.01 20.58
CA ALA A 69 23.32 4.90 21.53
C ALA A 69 21.90 4.29 21.70
N GLN A 70 21.57 3.38 20.76
CA GLN A 70 21.12 1.97 20.92
C GLN A 70 20.89 1.39 22.34
N PRO A 71 20.04 0.34 22.52
CA PRO A 71 20.00 -0.84 21.63
C PRO A 71 18.69 -1.64 21.55
N GLU A 72 18.09 -1.85 20.37
CA GLU A 72 17.29 -3.05 20.07
C GLU A 72 17.44 -3.46 18.59
N ALA A 73 17.33 -4.75 18.35
CA ALA A 73 18.01 -5.57 17.35
C ALA A 73 17.56 -5.39 15.88
N PRO A 74 18.39 -5.80 14.89
CA PRO A 74 18.36 -5.27 13.55
C PRO A 74 17.50 -6.14 12.62
N ILE A 75 16.42 -5.59 12.06
CA ILE A 75 15.89 -6.13 10.80
C ILE A 75 16.67 -5.50 9.66
N ALA A 76 17.80 -6.16 9.37
CA ALA A 76 18.65 -5.86 8.25
C ALA A 76 17.87 -6.03 6.95
N ALA A 77 17.74 -4.93 6.20
CA ALA A 77 17.65 -5.00 4.76
C ALA A 77 18.85 -5.79 4.21
N LYS A 78 18.60 -6.75 3.31
CA LYS A 78 19.64 -7.29 2.44
C LYS A 78 19.09 -7.67 1.06
N THR A 79 19.38 -6.76 0.15
CA THR A 79 19.90 -6.88 -1.22
C THR A 79 19.94 -8.25 -1.93
N ALA A 80 19.71 -8.15 -3.24
CA ALA A 80 19.45 -9.16 -4.26
C ALA A 80 20.59 -10.11 -4.71
N SER A 81 20.13 -11.23 -5.32
CA SER A 81 20.60 -11.92 -6.56
C SER A 81 21.42 -13.22 -6.46
N ALA A 82 20.87 -14.35 -6.98
CA ALA A 82 21.31 -15.04 -8.21
C ALA A 82 20.80 -16.51 -8.34
N ALA A 83 19.93 -16.71 -9.35
CA ALA A 83 19.71 -17.86 -10.27
C ALA A 83 19.42 -19.31 -9.82
N ASP A 84 18.30 -19.79 -10.40
CA ASP A 84 17.85 -21.15 -10.77
C ASP A 84 17.03 -22.02 -9.81
N ASP A 85 16.71 -21.54 -8.60
CA ASP A 85 15.69 -22.18 -7.73
C ASP A 85 14.88 -21.16 -6.92
N ALA A 86 14.70 -19.95 -7.47
CA ALA A 86 14.10 -18.83 -6.76
C ALA A 86 12.67 -19.13 -6.32
N PHE A 87 12.41 -18.93 -5.02
CA PHE A 87 11.06 -18.88 -4.46
C PHE A 87 10.26 -17.75 -5.11
N LYS A 88 9.03 -18.06 -5.48
CA LYS A 88 8.13 -17.13 -6.17
C LYS A 88 7.28 -16.39 -5.15
N GLN A 89 6.80 -15.22 -5.53
CA GLN A 89 5.84 -14.45 -4.76
C GLN A 89 4.50 -14.40 -5.51
N TRP A 90 3.41 -14.45 -4.76
CA TRP A 90 2.05 -14.50 -5.30
C TRP A 90 1.21 -13.42 -4.64
N VAL A 91 0.60 -12.55 -5.44
CA VAL A 91 -0.25 -11.46 -4.94
C VAL A 91 -1.72 -11.79 -5.16
N CYS A 92 -2.53 -11.62 -4.11
CA CYS A 92 -3.98 -11.66 -4.22
C CYS A 92 -4.45 -10.44 -5.03
N ILE A 93 -5.12 -10.66 -6.16
CA ILE A 93 -5.58 -9.57 -7.02
C ILE A 93 -6.79 -8.82 -6.45
N ILE A 94 -7.41 -9.35 -5.39
CA ILE A 94 -8.58 -8.79 -4.73
C ILE A 94 -8.18 -7.79 -3.63
N CYS A 95 -7.21 -8.16 -2.78
CA CYS A 95 -6.82 -7.35 -1.62
C CYS A 95 -5.36 -6.87 -1.62
N GLY A 96 -4.52 -7.40 -2.52
CA GLY A 96 -3.10 -7.03 -2.61
C GLY A 96 -2.17 -7.73 -1.61
N TRP A 97 -2.66 -8.70 -0.82
CA TRP A 97 -1.81 -9.50 0.07
C TRP A 97 -0.80 -10.34 -0.73
N VAL A 98 0.43 -10.45 -0.22
CA VAL A 98 1.52 -11.18 -0.89
C VAL A 98 1.90 -12.41 -0.08
N TYR A 99 1.82 -13.57 -0.73
CA TYR A 99 2.45 -14.80 -0.27
C TYR A 99 3.87 -14.90 -0.80
N ASP A 100 4.82 -15.18 0.08
CA ASP A 100 6.21 -15.47 -0.28
C ASP A 100 6.50 -16.95 0.00
N GLU A 101 6.80 -17.73 -1.04
CA GLU A 101 7.12 -19.15 -0.90
C GLU A 101 8.32 -19.37 0.05
N ALA A 102 9.30 -18.46 0.10
CA ALA A 102 10.45 -18.59 0.99
C ALA A 102 10.05 -18.41 2.45
N ALA A 103 9.11 -17.50 2.73
CA ALA A 103 8.64 -17.22 4.08
C ALA A 103 7.57 -18.22 4.55
N GLY A 104 6.76 -18.74 3.63
CA GLY A 104 5.57 -19.52 3.95
C GLY A 104 4.53 -18.70 4.72
N LEU A 105 3.65 -19.39 5.46
CA LEU A 105 2.69 -18.78 6.38
C LEU A 105 2.54 -19.67 7.64
N PRO A 106 3.53 -19.66 8.56
CA PRO A 106 3.57 -20.59 9.69
C PRO A 106 2.38 -20.44 10.65
N GLU A 107 1.79 -19.25 10.71
CA GLU A 107 0.58 -18.95 11.49
C GLU A 107 -0.64 -19.75 11.02
N ASP A 108 -0.73 -20.09 9.74
CA ASP A 108 -1.74 -20.95 9.13
C ASP A 108 -1.23 -22.38 8.86
N GLY A 109 -0.06 -22.73 9.40
CA GLY A 109 0.53 -24.06 9.23
C GLY A 109 1.22 -24.32 7.89
N ILE A 110 1.46 -23.27 7.09
CA ILE A 110 2.24 -23.37 5.84
C ILE A 110 3.70 -23.10 6.17
N ALA A 111 4.55 -24.11 6.06
CA ALA A 111 5.97 -23.98 6.43
C ALA A 111 6.73 -23.02 5.48
N PRO A 112 7.80 -22.37 5.95
CA PRO A 112 8.71 -21.63 5.08
C PRO A 112 9.30 -22.55 4.01
N GLY A 113 9.40 -22.07 2.77
CA GLY A 113 9.85 -22.84 1.62
C GLY A 113 8.76 -23.69 0.96
N THR A 114 7.51 -23.59 1.37
CA THR A 114 6.38 -24.26 0.70
C THR A 114 6.14 -23.58 -0.65
N ARG A 115 6.12 -24.36 -1.75
CA ARG A 115 5.79 -23.82 -3.08
C ARG A 115 4.29 -23.54 -3.17
N TRP A 116 3.88 -22.61 -4.01
CA TRP A 116 2.47 -22.32 -4.23
C TRP A 116 1.67 -23.52 -4.73
N GLU A 117 2.33 -24.40 -5.48
CA GLU A 117 1.77 -25.66 -5.97
C GLU A 117 1.48 -26.65 -4.83
N ASP A 118 2.19 -26.56 -3.71
CA ASP A 118 2.03 -27.43 -2.55
C ASP A 118 0.98 -26.94 -1.54
N ILE A 119 0.49 -25.71 -1.69
CA ILE A 119 -0.59 -25.18 -0.85
C ILE A 119 -1.91 -25.88 -1.22
N PRO A 120 -2.72 -26.34 -0.26
CA PRO A 120 -4.03 -26.93 -0.55
C PRO A 120 -4.97 -26.02 -1.35
N ASP A 121 -5.76 -26.58 -2.27
CA ASP A 121 -6.73 -25.80 -3.08
C ASP A 121 -7.89 -25.22 -2.26
N ASP A 122 -8.16 -25.78 -1.08
CA ASP A 122 -9.15 -25.28 -0.14
C ASP A 122 -8.60 -24.15 0.76
N TRP A 123 -7.30 -23.85 0.70
CA TRP A 123 -6.73 -22.70 1.40
C TRP A 123 -7.36 -21.39 0.91
N ARG A 124 -7.43 -20.41 1.82
CA ARG A 124 -8.08 -19.12 1.61
C ARG A 124 -7.16 -17.98 2.02
N CYS A 125 -7.24 -16.87 1.29
CA CYS A 125 -6.47 -15.67 1.60
C CYS A 125 -6.79 -15.17 3.03
N PRO A 126 -5.79 -14.96 3.89
CA PRO A 126 -6.02 -14.58 5.29
C PRO A 126 -6.61 -13.16 5.46
N LEU A 127 -6.56 -12.32 4.43
CA LEU A 127 -7.12 -10.96 4.47
C LEU A 127 -8.55 -10.86 3.91
N CYS A 128 -8.91 -11.66 2.91
CA CYS A 128 -10.17 -11.47 2.18
C CYS A 128 -10.94 -12.75 1.86
N ASP A 129 -10.47 -13.91 2.32
CA ASP A 129 -11.16 -15.20 2.24
C ASP A 129 -11.49 -15.69 0.83
N VAL A 130 -10.74 -15.23 -0.18
CA VAL A 130 -10.82 -15.74 -1.56
C VAL A 130 -9.90 -16.93 -1.78
N GLY A 131 -10.16 -17.71 -2.83
CA GLY A 131 -9.40 -18.92 -3.14
C GLY A 131 -8.05 -18.65 -3.81
N LYS A 132 -7.27 -19.72 -4.03
CA LYS A 132 -5.96 -19.66 -4.72
C LYS A 132 -6.07 -19.18 -6.16
N GLU A 133 -7.23 -19.34 -6.79
CA GLU A 133 -7.50 -18.89 -8.16
C GLU A 133 -7.40 -17.36 -8.33
N ASP A 134 -7.55 -16.59 -7.25
CA ASP A 134 -7.49 -15.13 -7.24
C ASP A 134 -6.07 -14.59 -6.95
N PHE A 135 -5.05 -15.42 -7.14
CA PHE A 135 -3.65 -15.03 -6.98
C PHE A 135 -2.90 -15.00 -8.31
N ALA A 136 -2.08 -13.96 -8.48
CA ALA A 136 -1.17 -13.81 -9.62
C ALA A 136 0.28 -13.89 -9.15
N MET A 137 1.11 -14.64 -9.88
CA MET A 137 2.56 -14.64 -9.65
C MET A 137 3.14 -13.26 -9.96
N VAL A 138 3.99 -12.76 -9.08
CA VAL A 138 4.75 -11.53 -9.26
C VAL A 138 6.25 -11.84 -9.25
N GLU A 139 6.96 -11.24 -10.20
CA GLU A 139 8.41 -11.22 -10.26
C GLU A 139 8.86 -9.76 -10.04
N PHE A 140 9.78 -9.55 -9.09
CA PHE A 140 10.36 -8.25 -8.76
C PHE A 140 11.83 -8.16 -9.18
#